data_AF-A0A497JZ71-F1
#
_entry.id   AF-A0A497JZ71-F1
#
_cell.length_a   1.000
_cell.length_b   1.000
_cell.length_c   1.000
_cell.angle_alpha   90.00
_cell.angle_beta   90.00
_cell.angle_gamma   90.00
#
_symmetry.space_group_name_H-M   'P 1'
#
loop_
_entity.id
_entity.type
_entity.pdbx_description
1 polymer ?
#
loop_
_entity_poly.entity_id
_entity_poly.type
_entity_poly.pdbx_seq_one_letter_code
_entity_poly.pdbx_strand_id
1 'polypeptide(L)' 'MKLLRLIDEFEDGHLCEVYELPDGKILIVEDEGGVVFLGDRREYDNWRRKRSSEKVDHQD' A
#
# COMPACT_ATOMS: atom_id res chain seq x y z
N MET A 1 2.63 23.21 2.72
CA MET A 1 2.76 22.01 3.57
C MET A 1 2.59 20.78 2.69
N LYS A 2 3.55 19.86 2.67
CA LYS A 2 3.30 18.52 2.10
C LYS A 2 2.47 17.76 3.15
N LEU A 3 1.19 17.53 2.84
CA LEU A 3 0.26 16.84 3.74
C LEU A 3 0.45 15.32 3.70
N LEU A 4 1.16 14.81 2.70
CA LEU A 4 1.39 13.39 2.48
C LEU A 4 2.89 13.10 2.52
N ARG A 5 3.28 12.06 3.26
CA ARG A 5 4.64 11.52 3.25
C ARG A 5 4.63 10.21 2.49
N LEU A 6 5.31 10.12 1.34
CA LEU A 6 5.55 8.85 0.68
C LEU A 6 6.41 7.98 1.60
N ILE A 7 5.96 6.75 1.88
CA ILE A 7 6.64 5.81 2.78
C ILE A 7 7.01 4.49 2.10
N ASP A 8 6.38 4.15 0.98
CA ASP A 8 6.66 2.95 0.20
C ASP A 8 6.17 3.13 -1.25
N GLU A 9 6.76 2.36 -2.16
CA GLU A 9 6.40 2.30 -3.58
C GLU A 9 6.72 0.88 -4.08
N PHE A 10 5.75 0.24 -4.73
CA PHE A 10 5.94 -1.12 -5.24
C PHE A 10 5.03 -1.43 -6.44
N GLU A 11 5.44 -2.42 -7.24
CA GLU A 11 4.61 -2.98 -8.30
C GLU A 11 3.89 -4.24 -7.83
N ASP A 12 2.59 -4.32 -8.10
CA ASP A 12 1.74 -5.45 -7.74
C ASP A 12 0.79 -5.84 -8.88
N GLY A 13 1.33 -5.88 -10.11
CA GLY A 13 0.55 -5.88 -11.35
C GLY A 13 0.31 -4.46 -11.88
N HIS A 14 0.23 -3.49 -10.96
CA HIS A 14 0.21 -2.05 -11.23
C HIS A 14 1.12 -1.32 -10.24
N LEU A 15 1.57 -0.11 -10.60
CA LEU A 15 2.34 0.74 -9.70
C LEU A 15 1.46 1.21 -8.54
N CYS A 16 1.94 0.99 -7.32
CA CYS A 16 1.28 1.39 -6.08
C CYS A 16 2.19 2.36 -5.32
N GLU A 17 1.64 3.51 -4.93
CA GLU A 17 2.29 4.48 -4.06
C GLU A 17 1.62 4.48 -2.68
N VAL A 18 2.43 4.47 -1.61
CA VAL A 18 1.94 4.42 -0.23
C VAL A 18 2.32 5.69 0.51
N TYR A 19 1.30 6.39 1.02
CA TYR A 19 1.44 7.65 1.71
C TYR A 19 0.97 7.54 3.16
N GLU A 20 1.73 8.14 4.08
CA GLU A 20 1.31 8.37 5.46
C GLU A 20 0.72 9.78 5.58
N LEU A 21 -0.49 9.84 6.15
CA LEU A 21 -1.22 11.06 6.44
C LEU A 21 -0.72 11.69 7.75
N PRO A 22 -1.00 12.99 8.02
CA PRO A 22 -0.53 13.66 9.24
C PRO A 22 -1.14 13.07 10.53
N ASP A 23 -2.25 12.35 10.42
CA ASP A 23 -2.91 11.65 11.53
C ASP A 23 -2.42 10.21 11.72
N GLY A 24 -1.42 9.76 10.95
CA GLY A 24 -0.81 8.43 11.03
C GLY A 24 -1.53 7.35 10.22
N LYS A 25 -2.62 7.68 9.53
CA LYS A 25 -3.29 6.76 8.61
C LYS A 25 -2.49 6.55 7.33
N ILE A 26 -2.78 5.45 6.65
CA ILE A 26 -2.09 5.08 5.40
C ILE A 26 -3.06 5.16 4.23
N LEU A 27 -2.60 5.76 3.14
CA LEU A 27 -3.27 5.87 1.86
C LEU A 27 -2.45 5.15 0.80
N ILE A 28 -3.05 4.20 0.11
CA ILE A 28 -2.43 3.50 -1.02
C ILE A 28 -3.16 3.95 -2.27
N VAL A 29 -2.41 4.38 -3.28
CA VAL A 29 -2.92 4.79 -4.59
C VAL A 29 -2.34 3.85 -5.65
N GLU A 30 -3.23 3.19 -6.38
CA GLU A 30 -2.90 2.36 -7.53
C GLU A 30 -3.09 3.21 -8.81
N ASP A 31 -2.18 3.07 -9.78
CA ASP A 31 -2.19 3.82 -11.06
C ASP A 31 -3.54 3.76 -11.80
N GLU A 32 -4.25 2.62 -11.76
CA GLU A 32 -5.55 2.46 -12.43
C GLU A 32 -6.73 3.14 -11.71
N GLY A 33 -6.47 3.95 -10.68
CA GLY A 33 -7.49 4.69 -9.93
C GLY A 33 -8.02 3.96 -8.70
N GLY A 34 -7.40 2.84 -8.32
CA GLY A 34 -7.66 2.15 -7.06
C GLY A 34 -7.12 2.93 -5.87
N VAL A 35 -7.93 3.07 -4.81
CA VAL A 35 -7.48 3.73 -3.57
C VAL A 35 -7.87 2.88 -2.37
N VAL A 36 -6.90 2.63 -1.49
CA VAL A 36 -7.10 1.89 -0.23
C VAL A 36 -6.72 2.78 0.95
N PHE A 37 -7.61 2.86 1.95
CA PHE A 37 -7.35 3.54 3.21
C PHE A 37 -7.16 2.52 4.33
N LEU A 38 -6.06 2.65 5.07
CA LEU A 38 -5.78 1.85 6.26
C LEU A 38 -5.60 2.76 7.48
N GLY A 39 -5.88 2.21 8.65
CA GLY A 39 -5.88 2.95 9.91
C GLY A 39 -4.48 3.33 10.39
N ASP A 40 -3.49 2.47 10.21
CA ASP A 40 -2.11 2.74 10.65
C ASP A 40 -1.07 1.88 9.90
N ARG A 41 0.20 2.11 10.25
CA ARG A 41 1.34 1.42 9.64
C ARG A 41 1.40 -0.09 9.96
N ARG A 42 0.88 -0.52 11.11
CA ARG A 42 0.83 -1.96 11.46
C ARG A 42 -0.21 -2.67 10.60
N GLU A 43 -1.34 -2.03 10.33
CA GLU A 43 -2.34 -2.52 9.39
C GLU A 43 -1.76 -2.62 7.98
N TYR A 44 -1.01 -1.61 7.54
CA TYR A 44 -0.25 -1.66 6.28
C TYR A 44 0.71 -2.84 6.21
N ASP A 45 1.55 -3.06 7.23
CA ASP A 45 2.52 -4.15 7.23
C ASP A 45 1.84 -5.54 7.13
N ASN A 46 0.67 -5.69 7.76
CA ASN A 46 -0.12 -6.91 7.69
C ASN A 46 -0.78 -7.07 6.32
N TRP A 47 -1.33 -6.00 5.76
CA TRP A 47 -1.92 -5.97 4.43
C TRP A 47 -0.88 -6.33 3.36
N ARG A 48 0.32 -5.72 3.43
CA ARG A 48 1.42 -5.96 2.48
C ARG A 48 1.91 -7.40 2.54
N ARG A 49 2.05 -7.97 3.75
CA ARG A 49 2.42 -9.38 3.92
C ARG A 49 1.44 -10.34 3.27
N LYS A 50 0.12 -10.11 3.41
CA LYS A 50 -0.91 -10.97 2.80
C LYS A 50 -0.78 -10.97 1.28
N ARG A 51 -0.70 -9.78 0.66
CA ARG A 51 -0.51 -9.65 -0.79
C ARG A 51 0.79 -10.29 -1.29
N SER A 52 1.88 -10.17 -0.54
CA SER A 52 3.15 -10.84 -0.90
C SER A 52 3.08 -12.36 -0.78
N SER A 53 2.28 -12.90 0.15
CA SER A 53 2.06 -14.35 0.27
C SER A 53 1.13 -14.91 -0.80
N GLU A 54 0.13 -14.15 -1.25
CA GLU A 54 -0.80 -14.56 -2.32
C GLU A 54 -0.12 -14.71 -3.69
N LYS A 55 1.06 -14.10 -3.90
CA LYS A 55 1.85 -14.21 -5.14
C LYS A 55 2.60 -15.54 -5.31
N VAL A 56 2.62 -16.41 -4.30
CA VAL A 56 3.46 -17.63 -4.29
C VAL A 56 2.70 -18.87 -4.82
N ASP A 57 1.38 -18.81 -5.00
CA ASP A 57 0.54 -19.99 -5.32
C ASP A 57 0.21 -20.18 -6.82
N HIS A 58 0.80 -19.41 -7.73
CA HIS A 58 0.63 -19.59 -9.18
C HIS A 58 1.98 -19.72 -9.91
N GLN A 59 2.75 -20.75 -9.55
CA GLN A 59 3.72 -21.34 -10.47
C GLN A 59 3.39 -22.84 -10.61
N ASP A 60 2.91 -23.18 -11.80
CA ASP A 60 2.65 -24.52 -12.37
C ASP A 60 3.85 -25.47 -12.18
#